data_AF-B6UWN4-F1
#
_entry.id   AF-B6UWN4-F1
#
_cell.length_a   1.000
_cell.length_b   1.000
_cell.length_c   1.000
_cell.angle_alpha   90.00
_cell.angle_beta   90.00
_cell.angle_gamma   90.00
#
_symmetry.space_group_name_H-M   'P 1'
#
loop_
_entity.id
_entity.type
_entity.pdbx_description
1 polymer ?
#
loop_
_entity_poly.entity_id
_entity_poly.type
_entity_poly.pdbx_seq_one_letter_code
_entity_poly.pdbx_strand_id
1 'polypeptide(L)'
;LNKLAKCLSESPDSSECINLQRKILSSCCSNHPKLFERLVLAYVEAIEETHLQLSSLDLGQLSNERKPAITVRIFRCDVECLQEFDPHCAIEDIKVPLEQADMYAKSLLEVLQHAHHIGYATHGDIFSGSLHQALLILKECDMDTKLASLNYCHNVLRSQSASSWITNPDVGHYAQLTLEATAIMWSAVAKWLDMGCMTRQELKRLNITTKLLLEVLHMRARPAHHLGYLLLNEILSLPTAIELDDGLLETLSSYIQGQLEHSVVPLEQLVHLQQLMLSHWHCHPTHLVPILALMGLKQTEMRSGVVQVLTQSLVEILKKEEVLSKDWQKLIAILRGFKQLEKLILSQSQHKIAEHEGHIDSSVLAMLPLQCEIIKVADTNWNNLSMQLVELESKCSADQRHIHLEICSLLMQITFIRHFLKTQTQHQLLAILQRHLKLSYLCAIRLETPSSVHTQMQSFYAQQYMRLFQSEETQEIFCSNLPQLYISGFIKPEQLMKALPTINNRSGRAQVIRLLLC
;
A
#
# COMPACT_ATOMS: atom_id res chain seq x y z
N LEU A 1 -3.40 -2.88 -44.20
CA LEU A 1 -3.42 -3.26 -42.77
C LEU A 1 -3.21 -4.75 -42.55
N ASN A 2 -3.89 -5.64 -43.29
CA ASN A 2 -3.66 -7.09 -43.20
C ASN A 2 -2.20 -7.51 -43.38
N LYS A 3 -1.47 -6.87 -44.30
CA LYS A 3 -0.02 -7.09 -44.47
C LYS A 3 0.78 -6.78 -43.21
N LEU A 4 0.36 -5.80 -42.41
CA LEU A 4 1.03 -5.42 -41.16
C LEU A 4 0.66 -6.39 -40.04
N ALA A 5 -0.60 -6.77 -39.93
CA ALA A 5 -1.03 -7.79 -38.98
C ALA A 5 -0.34 -9.15 -39.27
N LYS A 6 -0.28 -9.56 -40.55
CA LYS A 6 0.46 -10.75 -40.98
C LYS A 6 1.98 -10.64 -40.71
N CYS A 7 2.54 -9.44 -40.81
CA CYS A 7 3.95 -9.21 -40.51
C CYS A 7 4.27 -9.38 -39.01
N LEU A 8 3.32 -9.16 -38.11
CA LEU A 8 3.47 -9.50 -36.68
C LEU A 8 3.56 -11.02 -36.44
N SER A 9 3.07 -11.84 -37.36
CA SER A 9 3.08 -13.31 -37.28
C SER A 9 4.15 -13.98 -38.15
N GLU A 10 5.03 -13.22 -38.80
CA GLU A 10 6.03 -13.78 -39.74
C GLU A 10 7.48 -13.49 -39.34
N SER A 11 7.74 -12.43 -38.56
CA SER A 11 9.09 -12.03 -38.14
C SER A 11 9.38 -12.40 -36.68
N PRO A 12 10.54 -13.00 -36.36
CA PRO A 12 10.99 -13.18 -34.97
C PRO A 12 11.35 -11.84 -34.29
N ASP A 13 11.61 -10.78 -35.07
CA ASP A 13 11.77 -9.41 -34.59
C ASP A 13 10.59 -8.57 -35.12
N SER A 14 9.53 -8.47 -34.32
CA SER A 14 8.31 -7.73 -34.66
C SER A 14 8.44 -6.22 -34.48
N SER A 15 9.59 -5.72 -34.03
CA SER A 15 9.80 -4.33 -33.62
C SER A 15 9.57 -3.31 -34.74
N GLU A 16 10.07 -3.57 -35.95
CA GLU A 16 9.85 -2.68 -37.10
C GLU A 16 8.38 -2.59 -37.49
N CYS A 17 7.67 -3.72 -37.43
CA CYS A 17 6.25 -3.79 -37.75
C CYS A 17 5.39 -3.08 -36.70
N ILE A 18 5.68 -3.30 -35.41
CA ILE A 18 5.05 -2.59 -34.29
C ILE A 18 5.26 -1.08 -34.46
N ASN A 19 6.49 -0.63 -34.75
CA ASN A 19 6.79 0.79 -34.95
C ASN A 19 6.03 1.40 -36.12
N LEU A 20 5.85 0.66 -37.22
CA LEU A 20 5.06 1.12 -38.36
C LEU A 20 3.56 1.23 -37.99
N GLN A 21 3.01 0.25 -37.27
CA GLN A 21 1.63 0.31 -36.79
C GLN A 21 1.41 1.47 -35.80
N ARG A 22 2.37 1.72 -34.91
CA ARG A 22 2.36 2.88 -34.00
C ARG A 22 2.31 4.21 -34.75
N LYS A 23 3.10 4.37 -35.81
CA LYS A 23 3.08 5.56 -36.68
C LYS A 23 1.74 5.75 -37.37
N ILE A 24 1.15 4.67 -37.91
CA ILE A 24 -0.16 4.71 -38.56
C ILE A 24 -1.23 5.13 -37.56
N LEU A 25 -1.27 4.54 -36.37
CA LEU A 25 -2.21 4.91 -35.31
C LEU A 25 -2.04 6.36 -34.88
N SER A 26 -0.81 6.85 -34.71
CA SER A 26 -0.54 8.26 -34.41
C SER A 26 -1.08 9.20 -35.49
N SER A 27 -0.85 8.90 -36.77
CA SER A 27 -1.41 9.70 -37.87
C SER A 27 -2.94 9.66 -37.87
N CYS A 28 -3.54 8.49 -37.68
CA CYS A 28 -5.00 8.34 -37.66
C CYS A 28 -5.62 9.10 -36.48
N CYS A 29 -5.01 9.04 -35.29
CA CYS A 29 -5.52 9.75 -34.11
C CYS A 29 -5.61 11.26 -34.34
N SER A 30 -4.65 11.85 -35.08
CA SER A 30 -4.64 13.29 -35.37
C SER A 30 -5.52 13.69 -36.55
N ASN A 31 -5.56 12.88 -37.61
CA ASN A 31 -6.14 13.28 -38.90
C ASN A 31 -7.48 12.61 -39.21
N HIS A 32 -7.73 11.40 -38.68
CA HIS A 32 -8.90 10.58 -38.98
C HIS A 32 -9.42 9.85 -37.72
N PRO A 33 -10.07 10.56 -36.77
CA PRO A 33 -10.47 9.98 -35.48
C PRO A 33 -11.37 8.74 -35.60
N LYS A 34 -12.32 8.73 -36.54
CA LYS A 34 -13.18 7.56 -36.81
C LYS A 34 -12.39 6.35 -37.30
N LEU A 35 -11.38 6.58 -38.15
CA LEU A 35 -10.50 5.51 -38.61
C LEU A 35 -9.64 4.99 -37.46
N PHE A 36 -9.12 5.89 -36.61
CA PHE A 36 -8.39 5.50 -35.40
C PHE A 36 -9.23 4.60 -34.49
N GLU A 37 -10.45 5.01 -34.14
CA GLU A 37 -11.40 4.21 -33.36
C GLU A 37 -11.60 2.81 -33.96
N ARG A 38 -11.85 2.72 -35.26
CA ARG A 38 -12.05 1.44 -35.96
C ARG A 38 -10.80 0.56 -35.94
N LEU A 39 -9.62 1.14 -36.11
CA LEU A 39 -8.37 0.40 -36.01
C LEU A 39 -8.13 -0.15 -34.61
N VAL A 40 -8.40 0.64 -33.57
CA VAL A 40 -8.27 0.19 -32.19
C VAL A 40 -9.22 -0.97 -31.91
N LEU A 41 -10.49 -0.87 -32.31
CA LEU A 41 -11.46 -1.97 -32.17
C LEU A 41 -11.00 -3.23 -32.90
N ALA A 42 -10.43 -3.10 -34.10
CA ALA A 42 -9.89 -4.24 -34.84
C ALA A 42 -8.73 -4.94 -34.10
N TYR A 43 -7.86 -4.19 -33.41
CA TYR A 43 -6.84 -4.80 -32.55
C TYR A 43 -7.45 -5.52 -31.35
N VAL A 44 -8.49 -4.95 -30.74
CA VAL A 44 -9.22 -5.60 -29.63
C VAL A 44 -9.88 -6.91 -30.11
N GLU A 45 -10.56 -6.89 -31.26
CA GLU A 45 -11.15 -8.08 -31.89
C GLU A 45 -10.08 -9.14 -32.22
N ALA A 46 -8.91 -8.71 -32.72
CA ALA A 46 -7.81 -9.64 -33.03
C ALA A 46 -7.29 -10.35 -31.77
N ILE A 47 -7.21 -9.65 -30.64
CA ILE A 47 -6.83 -10.21 -29.36
C ILE A 47 -7.88 -11.23 -28.88
N GLU A 48 -9.17 -10.90 -28.99
CA GLU A 48 -10.26 -11.79 -28.63
C GLU A 48 -10.27 -13.07 -29.48
N GLU A 49 -10.13 -12.93 -30.80
CA GLU A 49 -10.09 -14.08 -31.70
C GLU A 49 -8.86 -14.95 -31.42
N THR A 50 -7.71 -14.35 -31.10
CA THR A 50 -6.51 -15.09 -30.69
C THR A 50 -6.81 -15.95 -29.45
N HIS A 51 -7.49 -15.39 -28.44
CA HIS A 51 -7.92 -16.15 -27.26
C HIS A 51 -8.90 -17.29 -27.61
N LEU A 52 -9.93 -17.03 -28.43
CA LEU A 52 -10.93 -18.02 -28.81
C LEU A 52 -10.31 -19.20 -29.58
N GLN A 53 -9.36 -18.92 -30.47
CA GLN A 53 -8.64 -19.95 -31.21
C GLN A 53 -7.72 -20.76 -30.30
N LEU A 54 -7.00 -20.13 -29.37
CA LEU A 54 -6.14 -20.81 -28.40
C LEU A 54 -6.93 -21.70 -27.43
N SER A 55 -8.05 -21.20 -26.90
CA SER A 55 -8.89 -21.93 -25.93
C SER A 55 -9.65 -23.11 -26.52
N SER A 56 -9.84 -23.14 -27.85
CA SER A 56 -10.51 -24.24 -28.57
C SER A 56 -9.55 -25.31 -29.11
N LEU A 57 -8.24 -25.20 -28.84
CA LEU A 57 -7.24 -26.16 -29.28
C LEU A 57 -7.42 -27.52 -28.59
N ASP A 58 -7.76 -28.53 -29.39
CA ASP A 58 -7.72 -29.93 -28.96
C ASP A 58 -6.31 -30.51 -29.20
N LEU A 59 -5.54 -30.64 -28.12
CA LEU A 59 -4.18 -31.21 -28.14
C LEU A 59 -4.11 -32.62 -28.74
N GLY A 60 -5.22 -33.37 -28.73
CA GLY A 60 -5.29 -34.70 -29.36
C GLY A 60 -5.27 -34.65 -30.89
N GLN A 61 -5.91 -33.63 -31.49
CA GLN A 61 -6.04 -33.48 -32.94
C GLN A 61 -4.81 -32.83 -33.60
N LEU A 62 -4.11 -31.97 -32.85
CA LEU A 62 -2.89 -31.27 -33.31
C LEU A 62 -1.71 -32.21 -33.60
N SER A 63 -1.74 -33.44 -33.07
CA SER A 63 -0.71 -34.47 -33.30
C SER A 63 -0.58 -34.93 -34.75
N ASN A 64 -1.61 -34.67 -35.58
CA ASN A 64 -1.65 -35.06 -36.99
C ASN A 64 -1.24 -33.93 -37.96
N GLU A 65 -1.09 -32.68 -37.48
CA GLU A 65 -0.73 -31.54 -38.32
C GLU A 65 0.78 -31.26 -38.26
N ARG A 66 1.43 -31.15 -39.44
CA ARG A 66 2.89 -30.89 -39.52
C ARG A 66 3.30 -29.49 -39.05
N LYS A 67 2.39 -28.51 -39.05
CA LYS A 67 2.58 -27.12 -38.61
C LYS A 67 1.24 -26.53 -38.13
N PRO A 68 0.87 -26.74 -36.86
CA PRO A 68 -0.38 -26.21 -36.34
C PRO A 68 -0.35 -24.67 -36.33
N ALA A 69 -1.46 -24.05 -36.73
CA ALA A 69 -1.62 -22.61 -36.79
C ALA A 69 -3.03 -22.20 -36.39
N ILE A 70 -3.15 -21.10 -35.64
CA ILE A 70 -4.43 -20.47 -35.35
C ILE A 70 -4.82 -19.53 -36.49
N THR A 71 -6.12 -19.38 -36.73
CA THR A 71 -6.63 -18.48 -37.76
C THR A 71 -7.26 -17.26 -37.11
N VAL A 72 -6.59 -16.12 -37.21
CA VAL A 72 -7.06 -14.85 -36.65
C VAL A 72 -7.74 -14.05 -37.75
N ARG A 73 -9.00 -13.70 -37.54
CA ARG A 73 -9.78 -12.82 -38.41
C ARG A 73 -9.78 -11.42 -37.83
N ILE A 74 -9.19 -10.47 -38.55
CA ILE A 74 -9.18 -9.06 -38.16
C ILE A 74 -10.14 -8.29 -39.08
N PHE A 75 -10.71 -7.20 -38.58
CA PHE A 75 -11.61 -6.31 -39.31
C PHE A 75 -12.95 -6.98 -39.65
N ARG A 76 -13.69 -7.45 -38.64
CA ARG A 76 -15.06 -7.96 -38.84
C ARG A 76 -16.09 -6.85 -39.09
N CYS A 77 -15.67 -5.59 -38.89
CA CYS A 77 -16.47 -4.39 -39.12
C CYS A 77 -16.62 -4.04 -40.61
N ASP A 78 -17.52 -3.08 -40.88
CA ASP A 78 -17.76 -2.52 -42.21
C ASP A 78 -16.46 -2.03 -42.90
N VAL A 79 -16.08 -2.75 -43.95
CA VAL A 79 -14.83 -2.54 -44.69
C VAL A 79 -14.90 -1.27 -45.55
N GLU A 80 -16.08 -0.68 -45.74
CA GLU A 80 -16.29 0.53 -46.54
C GLU A 80 -15.39 1.67 -46.08
N CYS A 81 -15.28 1.88 -44.76
CA CYS A 81 -14.43 2.94 -44.18
C CYS A 81 -12.93 2.73 -44.38
N LEU A 82 -12.47 1.50 -44.61
CA LEU A 82 -11.08 1.17 -44.92
C LEU A 82 -10.83 1.18 -46.43
N GLN A 83 -11.84 0.83 -47.22
CA GLN A 83 -11.83 0.88 -48.68
C GLN A 83 -11.79 2.31 -49.24
N GLU A 84 -12.28 3.29 -48.47
CA GLU A 84 -12.07 4.72 -48.77
C GLU A 84 -10.58 5.11 -48.86
N PHE A 85 -9.70 4.40 -48.13
CA PHE A 85 -8.26 4.68 -48.08
C PHE A 85 -7.43 3.65 -48.86
N ASP A 86 -7.88 2.40 -48.91
CA ASP A 86 -7.27 1.33 -49.71
C ASP A 86 -8.37 0.48 -50.36
N PRO A 87 -8.67 0.68 -51.66
CA PRO A 87 -9.72 -0.06 -52.38
C PRO A 87 -9.50 -1.58 -52.41
N HIS A 88 -8.29 -2.06 -52.11
CA HIS A 88 -7.96 -3.48 -52.05
C HIS A 88 -8.04 -4.06 -50.64
N CYS A 89 -8.49 -3.27 -49.65
CA CYS A 89 -8.71 -3.75 -48.30
C CYS A 89 -9.85 -4.77 -48.29
N ALA A 90 -9.53 -5.99 -47.88
CA ALA A 90 -10.46 -7.12 -47.76
C ALA A 90 -10.33 -7.75 -46.37
N ILE A 91 -11.34 -8.52 -45.96
CA ILE A 91 -11.25 -9.35 -44.75
C ILE A 91 -10.39 -10.56 -45.13
N GLU A 92 -9.23 -10.71 -44.48
CA GLU A 92 -8.31 -11.83 -44.71
C GLU A 92 -8.09 -12.63 -43.42
N ASP A 93 -8.10 -13.96 -43.58
CA ASP A 93 -7.77 -14.91 -42.52
C ASP A 93 -6.23 -14.94 -42.34
N ILE A 94 -5.75 -14.50 -41.18
CA ILE A 94 -4.32 -14.50 -40.85
C ILE A 94 -3.98 -15.81 -40.16
N LYS A 95 -3.11 -16.60 -40.78
CA LYS A 95 -2.60 -17.84 -40.19
C LYS A 95 -1.38 -17.53 -39.33
N VAL A 96 -1.54 -17.65 -38.02
CA VAL A 96 -0.46 -17.46 -37.04
C VAL A 96 0.04 -18.83 -36.60
N PRO A 97 1.32 -19.17 -36.82
CA PRO A 97 1.89 -20.41 -36.29
C PRO A 97 1.69 -20.52 -34.79
N LEU A 98 1.31 -21.70 -34.28
CA LEU A 98 1.01 -21.87 -32.85
C LEU A 98 2.18 -21.46 -31.95
N GLU A 99 3.41 -21.77 -32.36
CA GLU A 99 4.65 -21.39 -31.68
C GLU A 99 4.86 -19.88 -31.55
N GLN A 100 4.16 -19.07 -32.36
CA GLN A 100 4.26 -17.62 -32.39
C GLN A 100 3.00 -16.93 -31.85
N ALA A 101 1.98 -17.70 -31.43
CA ALA A 101 0.71 -17.14 -30.99
C ALA A 101 0.86 -16.21 -29.77
N ASP A 102 1.72 -16.57 -28.82
CA ASP A 102 1.98 -15.75 -27.62
C ASP A 102 2.70 -14.44 -28.00
N MET A 103 3.76 -14.51 -28.80
CA MET A 103 4.46 -13.32 -29.30
C MET A 103 3.56 -12.41 -30.14
N TYR A 104 2.65 -13.01 -30.91
CA TYR A 104 1.66 -12.28 -31.69
C TYR A 104 0.67 -11.53 -30.77
N ALA A 105 0.11 -12.21 -29.77
CA ALA A 105 -0.75 -11.60 -28.76
C ALA A 105 -0.04 -10.46 -28.01
N LYS A 106 1.21 -10.68 -27.59
CA LYS A 106 2.04 -9.65 -26.96
C LYS A 106 2.26 -8.45 -27.88
N SER A 107 2.56 -8.67 -29.15
CA SER A 107 2.75 -7.59 -30.12
C SER A 107 1.47 -6.78 -30.34
N LEU A 108 0.30 -7.43 -30.38
CA LEU A 108 -0.99 -6.75 -30.42
C LEU A 108 -1.22 -5.89 -29.17
N LEU A 109 -0.93 -6.41 -27.98
CA LEU A 109 -1.01 -5.65 -26.72
C LEU A 109 -0.05 -4.44 -26.72
N GLU A 110 1.16 -4.57 -27.28
CA GLU A 110 2.10 -3.45 -27.39
C GLU A 110 1.64 -2.35 -28.36
N VAL A 111 0.94 -2.72 -29.42
CA VAL A 111 0.31 -1.77 -30.36
C VAL A 111 -0.88 -1.09 -29.68
N LEU A 112 -1.72 -1.86 -28.98
CA LEU A 112 -2.87 -1.36 -28.24
C LEU A 112 -2.45 -0.43 -27.09
N GLN A 113 -1.35 -0.74 -26.41
CA GLN A 113 -0.75 0.10 -25.38
C GLN A 113 -0.35 1.48 -25.91
N HIS A 114 0.21 1.52 -27.12
CA HIS A 114 0.53 2.78 -27.79
C HIS A 114 -0.74 3.54 -28.18
N ALA A 115 -1.74 2.84 -28.73
CA ALA A 115 -3.03 3.44 -29.06
C ALA A 115 -3.68 4.09 -27.83
N HIS A 116 -3.67 3.40 -26.69
CA HIS A 116 -4.12 3.93 -25.41
C HIS A 116 -3.34 5.19 -25.03
N HIS A 117 -2.01 5.16 -25.09
CA HIS A 117 -1.17 6.31 -24.73
C HIS A 117 -1.51 7.59 -25.50
N ILE A 118 -1.81 7.48 -26.80
CA ILE A 118 -2.11 8.64 -27.65
C ILE A 118 -3.60 9.01 -27.70
N GLY A 119 -4.49 8.04 -27.47
CA GLY A 119 -5.93 8.15 -27.75
C GLY A 119 -6.85 8.17 -26.55
N TYR A 120 -6.35 7.92 -25.33
CA TYR A 120 -7.22 7.77 -24.14
C TYR A 120 -8.06 9.02 -23.83
N ALA A 121 -7.57 10.22 -24.16
CA ALA A 121 -8.26 11.47 -23.89
C ALA A 121 -9.55 11.65 -24.70
N THR A 122 -9.63 11.02 -25.88
CA THR A 122 -10.77 11.15 -26.81
C THR A 122 -11.58 9.87 -26.96
N HIS A 123 -10.98 8.71 -26.72
CA HIS A 123 -11.60 7.39 -26.92
C HIS A 123 -11.49 6.49 -25.68
N GLY A 124 -11.56 7.08 -24.48
CA GLY A 124 -11.32 6.39 -23.21
C GLY A 124 -12.15 5.13 -22.97
N ASP A 125 -13.40 5.12 -23.41
CA ASP A 125 -14.33 3.98 -23.21
C ASP A 125 -13.94 2.72 -24.00
N ILE A 126 -13.29 2.87 -25.16
CA ILE A 126 -12.79 1.73 -25.93
C ILE A 126 -11.73 0.98 -25.12
N PHE A 127 -10.86 1.73 -24.44
CA PHE A 127 -9.76 1.15 -23.68
C PHE A 127 -10.24 0.50 -22.39
N SER A 128 -11.25 1.05 -21.70
CA SER A 128 -11.84 0.37 -20.53
C SER A 128 -12.50 -0.96 -20.93
N GLY A 129 -13.22 -1.01 -22.05
CA GLY A 129 -13.77 -2.26 -22.59
C GLY A 129 -12.69 -3.28 -22.97
N SER A 130 -11.58 -2.82 -23.56
CA SER A 130 -10.47 -3.69 -24.00
C SER A 130 -9.73 -4.43 -22.88
N LEU A 131 -9.95 -4.04 -21.62
CA LEU A 131 -9.38 -4.72 -20.46
C LEU A 131 -9.84 -6.19 -20.40
N HIS A 132 -11.06 -6.48 -20.86
CA HIS A 132 -11.56 -7.84 -20.94
C HIS A 132 -10.65 -8.74 -21.77
N GLN A 133 -10.35 -8.31 -23.00
CA GLN A 133 -9.53 -9.07 -23.94
C GLN A 133 -8.09 -9.24 -23.42
N ALA A 134 -7.54 -8.23 -22.75
CA ALA A 134 -6.22 -8.34 -22.10
C ALA A 134 -6.21 -9.42 -21.00
N LEU A 135 -7.27 -9.52 -20.19
CA LEU A 135 -7.42 -10.54 -19.15
C LEU A 135 -7.67 -11.94 -19.72
N LEU A 136 -8.38 -12.06 -20.85
CA LEU A 136 -8.55 -13.34 -21.55
C LEU A 136 -7.21 -13.89 -22.07
N ILE A 137 -6.37 -13.04 -22.67
CA ILE A 137 -5.00 -13.43 -23.07
C ILE A 137 -4.15 -13.83 -21.87
N LEU A 138 -4.28 -13.12 -20.75
CA LEU A 138 -3.55 -13.46 -19.52
C LEU A 138 -3.84 -14.90 -19.08
N LYS A 139 -4.99 -15.47 -19.38
CA LYS A 139 -5.31 -16.86 -19.03
C LYS A 139 -4.51 -17.87 -19.86
N GLU A 140 -4.36 -17.65 -21.16
CA GLU A 140 -3.91 -18.68 -22.11
C GLU A 140 -2.40 -18.63 -22.44
N CYS A 141 -1.78 -17.45 -22.48
CA CYS A 141 -0.42 -17.30 -23.03
C CYS A 141 0.73 -17.56 -22.02
N ASP A 142 1.98 -17.58 -22.50
CA ASP A 142 3.21 -17.64 -21.69
C ASP A 142 3.38 -16.50 -20.66
N MET A 143 4.34 -16.65 -19.74
CA MET A 143 4.55 -15.68 -18.65
C MET A 143 4.88 -14.27 -19.12
N ASP A 144 5.69 -14.12 -20.17
CA ASP A 144 6.04 -12.79 -20.67
C ASP A 144 4.81 -12.05 -21.22
N THR A 145 3.95 -12.76 -21.95
CA THR A 145 2.68 -12.23 -22.45
C THR A 145 1.70 -11.94 -21.32
N LYS A 146 1.60 -12.82 -20.30
CA LYS A 146 0.78 -12.57 -19.09
C LYS A 146 1.19 -11.27 -18.39
N LEU A 147 2.50 -11.04 -18.24
CA LEU A 147 3.02 -9.82 -17.64
C LEU A 147 2.78 -8.58 -18.51
N ALA A 148 2.85 -8.71 -19.84
CA ALA A 148 2.47 -7.64 -20.76
C ALA A 148 0.99 -7.28 -20.63
N SER A 149 0.10 -8.27 -20.53
CA SER A 149 -1.34 -8.07 -20.27
C SER A 149 -1.59 -7.33 -18.95
N LEU A 150 -0.97 -7.77 -17.84
CA LEU A 150 -1.12 -7.07 -16.55
C LEU A 150 -0.64 -5.63 -16.61
N ASN A 151 0.49 -5.38 -17.29
CA ASN A 151 1.02 -4.04 -17.44
C ASN A 151 0.09 -3.15 -18.29
N TYR A 152 -0.51 -3.71 -19.33
CA TYR A 152 -1.54 -3.02 -20.11
C TYR A 152 -2.75 -2.65 -19.24
N CYS A 153 -3.27 -3.60 -18.46
CA CYS A 153 -4.36 -3.33 -17.52
C CYS A 153 -4.02 -2.22 -16.53
N HIS A 154 -2.83 -2.25 -15.93
CA HIS A 154 -2.35 -1.18 -15.06
C HIS A 154 -2.38 0.19 -15.77
N ASN A 155 -1.83 0.28 -16.98
CA ASN A 155 -1.72 1.55 -17.69
C ASN A 155 -3.08 2.14 -18.04
N VAL A 156 -4.02 1.30 -18.50
CA VAL A 156 -5.39 1.73 -18.78
C VAL A 156 -6.10 2.21 -17.52
N LEU A 157 -6.03 1.44 -16.42
CA LEU A 157 -6.67 1.80 -15.15
C LEU A 157 -6.10 3.10 -14.57
N ARG A 158 -4.78 3.30 -14.65
CA ARG A 158 -4.09 4.50 -14.16
C ARG A 158 -4.57 5.78 -14.87
N SER A 159 -4.84 5.69 -16.17
CA SER A 159 -5.28 6.81 -17.00
C SER A 159 -6.75 7.20 -16.81
N GLN A 160 -7.56 6.36 -16.14
CA GLN A 160 -8.98 6.63 -15.92
C GLN A 160 -9.20 7.82 -14.97
N SER A 161 -10.05 8.77 -15.36
CA SER A 161 -10.41 9.92 -14.54
C SER A 161 -11.21 9.50 -13.30
N ALA A 162 -11.17 10.31 -12.23
CA ALA A 162 -11.90 10.02 -10.99
C ALA A 162 -13.43 9.83 -11.22
N SER A 163 -14.00 10.55 -12.19
CA SER A 163 -15.40 10.37 -12.57
C SER A 163 -15.64 9.02 -13.25
N SER A 164 -14.74 8.58 -14.15
CA SER A 164 -14.84 7.30 -14.87
C SER A 164 -14.91 6.11 -13.91
N TRP A 165 -14.14 6.11 -12.82
CA TRP A 165 -14.20 5.08 -11.79
C TRP A 165 -15.57 4.93 -11.11
N ILE A 166 -16.39 5.99 -11.13
CA ILE A 166 -17.72 6.00 -10.53
C ILE A 166 -18.78 5.68 -11.59
N THR A 167 -18.66 6.27 -12.78
CA THR A 167 -19.71 6.27 -13.81
C THR A 167 -19.56 5.15 -14.83
N ASN A 168 -18.35 4.68 -15.10
CA ASN A 168 -18.09 3.60 -16.05
C ASN A 168 -18.03 2.25 -15.29
N PRO A 169 -19.02 1.34 -15.48
CA PRO A 169 -19.06 0.06 -14.77
C PRO A 169 -17.89 -0.86 -15.13
N ASP A 170 -17.36 -0.75 -16.35
CA ASP A 170 -16.28 -1.61 -16.85
C ASP A 170 -14.97 -1.35 -16.09
N VAL A 171 -14.68 -0.09 -15.77
CA VAL A 171 -13.45 0.27 -15.05
C VAL A 171 -13.39 -0.41 -13.68
N GLY A 172 -14.48 -0.32 -12.91
CA GLY A 172 -14.55 -0.96 -11.59
C GLY A 172 -14.53 -2.49 -11.68
N HIS A 173 -15.27 -3.06 -12.63
CA HIS A 173 -15.35 -4.50 -12.84
C HIS A 173 -13.98 -5.09 -13.25
N TYR A 174 -13.33 -4.53 -14.27
CA TYR A 174 -12.04 -5.04 -14.74
C TYR A 174 -10.88 -4.71 -13.79
N ALA A 175 -10.98 -3.65 -12.99
CA ALA A 175 -10.06 -3.42 -11.88
C ALA A 175 -10.08 -4.58 -10.86
N GLN A 176 -11.28 -5.04 -10.49
CA GLN A 176 -11.46 -6.18 -9.60
C GLN A 176 -10.90 -7.47 -10.22
N LEU A 177 -11.26 -7.77 -11.47
CA LEU A 177 -10.76 -8.95 -12.18
C LEU A 177 -9.23 -8.91 -12.37
N THR A 178 -8.64 -7.73 -12.57
CA THR A 178 -7.18 -7.58 -12.67
C THR A 178 -6.49 -7.93 -11.35
N LEU A 179 -7.05 -7.50 -10.21
CA LEU A 179 -6.52 -7.84 -8.90
C LEU A 179 -6.70 -9.34 -8.58
N GLU A 180 -7.82 -9.92 -8.96
CA GLU A 180 -8.08 -11.37 -8.83
C GLU A 180 -7.08 -12.19 -9.66
N ALA A 181 -6.88 -11.82 -10.94
CA ALA A 181 -5.89 -12.45 -11.79
C ALA A 181 -4.47 -12.32 -11.20
N THR A 182 -4.14 -11.16 -10.63
CA THR A 182 -2.86 -10.94 -9.96
C THR A 182 -2.70 -11.88 -8.76
N ALA A 183 -3.72 -12.03 -7.91
CA ALA A 183 -3.68 -12.97 -6.78
C ALA A 183 -3.50 -14.43 -7.24
N ILE A 184 -4.18 -14.85 -8.31
CA ILE A 184 -4.03 -16.18 -8.92
C ILE A 184 -2.61 -16.38 -9.46
N MET A 185 -2.01 -15.36 -10.07
CA MET A 185 -0.61 -15.44 -10.51
C MET A 185 0.33 -15.64 -9.33
N TRP A 186 0.13 -14.92 -8.21
CA TRP A 186 0.93 -15.09 -7.00
C TRP A 186 0.81 -16.47 -6.37
N SER A 187 -0.38 -17.07 -6.35
CA SER A 187 -0.58 -18.43 -5.83
C SER A 187 0.18 -19.50 -6.63
N ALA A 188 0.44 -19.23 -7.92
CA ALA A 188 1.14 -20.14 -8.80
C ALA A 188 2.67 -19.91 -8.87
N VAL A 189 3.19 -18.81 -8.30
CA VAL A 189 4.62 -18.40 -8.42
C VAL A 189 5.58 -19.52 -8.03
N ALA A 190 5.37 -20.16 -6.87
CA ALA A 190 6.26 -21.22 -6.39
C ALA A 190 6.33 -22.38 -7.41
N LYS A 191 5.18 -22.83 -7.88
CA LYS A 191 5.07 -23.89 -8.88
C LYS A 191 5.69 -23.50 -10.22
N TRP A 192 5.50 -22.26 -10.68
CA TRP A 192 6.06 -21.80 -11.95
C TRP A 192 7.58 -21.66 -11.91
N LEU A 193 8.16 -21.24 -10.79
CA LEU A 193 9.61 -21.23 -10.61
C LEU A 193 10.18 -22.65 -10.59
N ASP A 194 9.54 -23.57 -9.86
CA ASP A 194 10.00 -24.96 -9.75
C ASP A 194 9.94 -25.70 -11.09
N MET A 195 8.91 -25.45 -11.90
CA MET A 195 8.72 -26.06 -13.21
C MET A 195 9.48 -25.34 -14.34
N GLY A 196 10.18 -24.25 -14.06
CA GLY A 196 10.86 -23.43 -15.06
C GLY A 196 9.93 -22.67 -16.02
N CYS A 197 8.65 -22.51 -15.65
CA CYS A 197 7.67 -21.71 -16.41
C CYS A 197 7.78 -20.21 -16.13
N MET A 198 8.47 -19.81 -15.07
CA MET A 198 8.77 -18.42 -14.71
C MET A 198 10.25 -18.28 -14.36
N THR A 199 10.86 -17.21 -14.86
CA THR A 199 12.23 -16.79 -14.53
C THR A 199 12.24 -15.82 -13.36
N ARG A 200 13.41 -15.64 -12.73
CA ARG A 200 13.59 -14.65 -11.65
C ARG A 200 13.37 -13.21 -12.13
N GLN A 201 13.63 -12.91 -13.41
CA GLN A 201 13.39 -11.59 -13.98
C GLN A 201 11.88 -11.31 -14.16
N GLU A 202 11.12 -12.32 -14.57
CA GLU A 202 9.66 -12.24 -14.67
C GLU A 202 9.01 -12.10 -13.29
N LEU A 203 9.52 -12.78 -12.26
CA LEU A 203 9.09 -12.57 -10.88
C LEU A 203 9.30 -11.11 -10.44
N LYS A 204 10.46 -10.51 -10.75
CA LYS A 204 10.71 -9.09 -10.45
C LYS A 204 9.72 -8.17 -11.17
N ARG A 205 9.38 -8.49 -12.43
CA ARG A 205 8.36 -7.75 -13.18
C ARG A 205 6.97 -7.90 -12.56
N LEU A 206 6.57 -9.12 -12.17
CA LEU A 206 5.31 -9.35 -11.46
C LEU A 206 5.23 -8.52 -10.18
N ASN A 207 6.32 -8.48 -9.41
CA ASN A 207 6.42 -7.67 -8.19
C ASN A 207 6.18 -6.18 -8.47
N ILE A 208 6.93 -5.60 -9.43
CA ILE A 208 6.77 -4.20 -9.83
C ILE A 208 5.34 -3.91 -10.31
N THR A 209 4.80 -4.73 -11.19
CA THR A 209 3.45 -4.55 -11.74
C THR A 209 2.39 -4.67 -10.65
N THR A 210 2.56 -5.58 -9.68
CA THR A 210 1.67 -5.72 -8.52
C THR A 210 1.66 -4.45 -7.66
N LYS A 211 2.83 -3.88 -7.36
CA LYS A 211 2.93 -2.61 -6.61
C LYS A 211 2.20 -1.48 -7.33
N LEU A 212 2.46 -1.32 -8.63
CA LEU A 212 1.83 -0.29 -9.45
C LEU A 212 0.30 -0.45 -9.53
N LEU A 213 -0.19 -1.69 -9.65
CA LEU A 213 -1.63 -1.98 -9.60
C LEU A 213 -2.24 -1.60 -8.25
N LEU A 214 -1.63 -2.01 -7.14
CA LEU A 214 -2.12 -1.69 -5.80
C LEU A 214 -2.19 -0.19 -5.54
N GLU A 215 -1.21 0.59 -6.02
CA GLU A 215 -1.22 2.06 -5.92
C GLU A 215 -2.40 2.68 -6.68
N VAL A 216 -2.68 2.22 -7.91
CA VAL A 216 -3.81 2.71 -8.70
C VAL A 216 -5.14 2.35 -8.03
N LEU A 217 -5.27 1.12 -7.52
CA LEU A 217 -6.48 0.63 -6.88
C LEU A 217 -6.74 1.31 -5.52
N HIS A 218 -5.69 1.60 -4.74
CA HIS A 218 -5.79 2.31 -3.47
C HIS A 218 -6.48 3.68 -3.63
N MET A 219 -6.16 4.38 -4.72
CA MET A 219 -6.60 5.76 -4.93
C MET A 219 -8.04 5.88 -5.44
N ARG A 220 -8.57 4.86 -6.14
CA ARG A 220 -9.73 5.06 -7.02
C ARG A 220 -10.73 3.89 -7.08
N ALA A 221 -10.38 2.70 -6.59
CA ALA A 221 -11.25 1.54 -6.74
C ALA A 221 -12.37 1.50 -5.69
N ARG A 222 -13.50 0.89 -6.09
CA ARG A 222 -14.50 0.42 -5.13
C ARG A 222 -13.86 -0.61 -4.19
N PRO A 223 -14.33 -0.72 -2.95
CA PRO A 223 -13.75 -1.64 -1.99
C PRO A 223 -13.76 -3.10 -2.47
N ALA A 224 -12.57 -3.71 -2.52
CA ALA A 224 -12.36 -5.11 -2.92
C ALA A 224 -11.52 -5.84 -1.85
N HIS A 225 -11.94 -5.73 -0.59
CA HIS A 225 -11.22 -6.22 0.59
C HIS A 225 -10.73 -7.65 0.46
N HIS A 226 -11.63 -8.54 0.03
CA HIS A 226 -11.35 -9.96 -0.10
C HIS A 226 -10.13 -10.23 -0.99
N LEU A 227 -9.99 -9.52 -2.11
CA LEU A 227 -8.90 -9.73 -3.05
C LEU A 227 -7.55 -9.24 -2.50
N GLY A 228 -7.56 -8.12 -1.75
CA GLY A 228 -6.37 -7.68 -1.02
C GLY A 228 -5.91 -8.71 0.01
N TYR A 229 -6.86 -9.34 0.71
CA TYR A 229 -6.57 -10.36 1.72
C TYR A 229 -6.06 -11.65 1.09
N LEU A 230 -6.67 -12.10 -0.02
CA LEU A 230 -6.17 -13.23 -0.80
C LEU A 230 -4.74 -12.99 -1.26
N LEU A 231 -4.47 -11.83 -1.87
CA LEU A 231 -3.12 -11.49 -2.33
C LEU A 231 -2.10 -11.51 -1.17
N LEU A 232 -2.48 -11.00 0.01
CA LEU A 232 -1.62 -11.05 1.20
C LEU A 232 -1.37 -12.48 1.66
N ASN A 233 -2.40 -13.33 1.67
CA ASN A 233 -2.28 -14.74 2.00
C ASN A 233 -1.30 -15.45 1.06
N GLU A 234 -1.44 -15.24 -0.24
CA GLU A 234 -0.57 -15.87 -1.24
C GLU A 234 0.89 -15.44 -1.06
N ILE A 235 1.14 -14.13 -0.88
CA ILE A 235 2.50 -13.62 -0.70
C ILE A 235 3.14 -14.12 0.60
N LEU A 236 2.38 -14.15 1.71
CA LEU A 236 2.89 -14.64 3.00
C LEU A 236 3.10 -16.16 3.03
N SER A 237 2.43 -16.90 2.15
CA SER A 237 2.53 -18.36 2.02
C SER A 237 3.69 -18.81 1.13
N LEU A 238 4.39 -17.87 0.47
CA LEU A 238 5.52 -18.20 -0.40
C LEU A 238 6.68 -18.85 0.41
N PRO A 239 7.37 -19.85 -0.17
CA PRO A 239 8.59 -20.38 0.41
C PRO A 239 9.65 -19.31 0.67
N THR A 240 10.36 -19.40 1.79
CA THR A 240 11.38 -18.41 2.21
C THR A 240 12.57 -18.29 1.25
N ALA A 241 12.77 -19.25 0.35
CA ALA A 241 13.78 -19.21 -0.71
C ALA A 241 13.39 -18.29 -1.89
N ILE A 242 12.16 -17.77 -1.92
CA ILE A 242 11.70 -16.82 -2.92
C ILE A 242 11.98 -15.41 -2.41
N GLU A 243 13.00 -14.77 -2.98
CA GLU A 243 13.32 -13.37 -2.71
C GLU A 243 12.24 -12.46 -3.32
N LEU A 244 11.57 -11.71 -2.45
CA LEU A 244 10.65 -10.63 -2.81
C LEU A 244 11.37 -9.29 -2.73
N ASP A 245 10.95 -8.33 -3.56
CA ASP A 245 11.34 -6.92 -3.40
C ASP A 245 10.81 -6.39 -2.06
N ASP A 246 11.66 -5.66 -1.33
CA ASP A 246 11.40 -5.14 0.02
C ASP A 246 10.14 -4.26 0.11
N GLY A 247 9.74 -3.61 -0.99
CA GLY A 247 8.60 -2.69 -0.98
C GLY A 247 7.21 -3.31 -1.23
N LEU A 248 7.11 -4.58 -1.67
CA LEU A 248 5.81 -5.16 -2.05
C LEU A 248 4.85 -5.26 -0.86
N LEU A 249 5.35 -5.77 0.27
CA LEU A 249 4.54 -5.96 1.46
C LEU A 249 4.12 -4.62 2.09
N GLU A 250 4.96 -3.60 1.96
CA GLU A 250 4.63 -2.24 2.38
C GLU A 250 3.46 -1.67 1.56
N THR A 251 3.54 -1.75 0.23
CA THR A 251 2.46 -1.29 -0.67
C THR A 251 1.16 -2.05 -0.41
N LEU A 252 1.23 -3.38 -0.26
CA LEU A 252 0.05 -4.21 0.01
C LEU A 252 -0.55 -3.94 1.39
N SER A 253 0.29 -3.76 2.42
CA SER A 253 -0.18 -3.36 3.74
C SER A 253 -0.88 -2.01 3.69
N SER A 254 -0.32 -1.03 3.00
CA SER A 254 -0.91 0.31 2.85
C SER A 254 -2.25 0.26 2.10
N TYR A 255 -2.33 -0.55 1.04
CA TYR A 255 -3.58 -0.82 0.34
C TYR A 255 -4.65 -1.38 1.29
N ILE A 256 -4.32 -2.43 2.04
CA ILE A 256 -5.25 -3.07 2.99
C ILE A 256 -5.67 -2.13 4.12
N GLN A 257 -4.74 -1.32 4.65
CA GLN A 257 -5.04 -0.33 5.68
C GLN A 257 -6.06 0.70 5.18
N GLY A 258 -5.87 1.26 3.98
CA GLY A 258 -6.84 2.21 3.41
C GLY A 258 -8.21 1.58 3.14
N GLN A 259 -8.22 0.32 2.68
CA GLN A 259 -9.46 -0.44 2.48
C GLN A 259 -10.19 -0.66 3.81
N LEU A 260 -9.46 -0.99 4.89
CA LEU A 260 -10.05 -1.11 6.23
C LEU A 260 -10.56 0.23 6.72
N GLU A 261 -9.82 1.33 6.60
CA GLU A 261 -10.22 2.64 7.11
C GLU A 261 -11.55 3.13 6.49
N HIS A 262 -11.66 3.09 5.16
CA HIS A 262 -12.72 3.76 4.43
C HIS A 262 -13.96 2.91 4.12
N SER A 263 -14.00 1.64 4.53
CA SER A 263 -15.09 0.75 4.12
C SER A 263 -15.62 -0.15 5.23
N VAL A 264 -16.82 -0.68 4.97
CA VAL A 264 -17.48 -1.67 5.80
C VAL A 264 -17.04 -3.05 5.31
N VAL A 265 -16.37 -3.80 6.17
CA VAL A 265 -15.86 -5.15 5.87
C VAL A 265 -16.73 -6.19 6.57
N PRO A 266 -17.18 -7.25 5.87
CA PRO A 266 -17.91 -8.35 6.50
C PRO A 266 -17.11 -8.99 7.64
N LEU A 267 -17.81 -9.38 8.71
CA LEU A 267 -17.19 -9.95 9.91
C LEU A 267 -16.37 -11.21 9.60
N GLU A 268 -16.88 -12.10 8.75
CA GLU A 268 -16.20 -13.34 8.35
C GLU A 268 -14.82 -13.06 7.73
N GLN A 269 -14.73 -12.07 6.84
CA GLN A 269 -13.47 -11.68 6.21
C GLN A 269 -12.49 -11.08 7.22
N LEU A 270 -12.99 -10.31 8.19
CA LEU A 270 -12.17 -9.80 9.29
C LEU A 270 -11.62 -10.94 10.16
N VAL A 271 -12.41 -11.98 10.45
CA VAL A 271 -11.93 -13.13 11.23
C VAL A 271 -10.79 -13.85 10.50
N HIS A 272 -10.95 -14.13 9.20
CA HIS A 272 -9.91 -14.79 8.41
C HIS A 272 -8.63 -13.96 8.30
N LEU A 273 -8.77 -12.64 8.07
CA LEU A 273 -7.64 -11.73 8.06
C LEU A 273 -6.93 -11.74 9.43
N GLN A 274 -7.69 -11.79 10.54
CA GLN A 274 -7.11 -11.76 11.88
C GLN A 274 -6.25 -13.01 12.10
N GLN A 275 -6.77 -14.18 11.73
CA GLN A 275 -6.05 -15.45 11.84
C GLN A 275 -4.75 -15.42 11.03
N LEU A 276 -4.79 -14.94 9.79
CA LEU A 276 -3.62 -14.78 8.93
C LEU A 276 -2.59 -13.80 9.52
N MET A 277 -3.04 -12.66 10.04
CA MET A 277 -2.15 -11.67 10.63
C MET A 277 -1.51 -12.21 11.91
N LEU A 278 -2.27 -12.89 12.77
CA LEU A 278 -1.74 -13.45 14.00
C LEU A 278 -0.74 -14.59 13.76
N SER A 279 -0.84 -15.35 12.66
CA SER A 279 0.15 -16.38 12.32
C SER A 279 1.44 -15.81 11.72
N HIS A 280 1.38 -14.70 10.98
CA HIS A 280 2.55 -14.18 10.22
C HIS A 280 3.17 -12.89 10.76
N TRP A 281 2.55 -12.16 11.69
CA TRP A 281 3.04 -10.84 12.11
C TRP A 281 4.48 -10.87 12.65
N HIS A 282 4.92 -11.96 13.25
CA HIS A 282 6.28 -12.11 13.78
C HIS A 282 7.36 -12.02 12.68
N CYS A 283 7.02 -12.37 11.43
CA CYS A 283 7.94 -12.32 10.29
C CYS A 283 8.01 -10.91 9.70
N HIS A 284 6.90 -10.18 9.72
CA HIS A 284 6.80 -8.84 9.13
C HIS A 284 6.11 -7.85 10.08
N PRO A 285 6.70 -7.58 11.25
CA PRO A 285 6.02 -6.87 12.32
C PRO A 285 5.72 -5.40 11.97
N THR A 286 6.56 -4.77 11.16
CA THR A 286 6.38 -3.39 10.68
C THR A 286 5.15 -3.21 9.80
N HIS A 287 4.75 -4.23 9.03
CA HIS A 287 3.68 -4.13 8.04
C HIS A 287 2.36 -4.74 8.52
N LEU A 288 2.40 -5.78 9.36
CA LEU A 288 1.20 -6.52 9.77
C LEU A 288 0.60 -6.03 11.08
N VAL A 289 1.41 -5.51 12.02
CA VAL A 289 0.90 -4.96 13.30
C VAL A 289 -0.01 -3.74 13.11
N PRO A 290 0.26 -2.79 12.18
CA PRO A 290 -0.67 -1.69 11.89
C PRO A 290 -2.05 -2.16 11.43
N ILE A 291 -2.10 -3.23 10.63
CA ILE A 291 -3.35 -3.85 10.18
C ILE A 291 -4.11 -4.41 11.39
N LEU A 292 -3.44 -5.15 12.28
CA LEU A 292 -4.03 -5.68 13.51
C LEU A 292 -4.62 -4.57 14.40
N ALA A 293 -3.97 -3.40 14.48
CA ALA A 293 -4.50 -2.25 15.21
C ALA A 293 -5.80 -1.72 14.60
N LEU A 294 -5.88 -1.58 13.27
CA LEU A 294 -7.11 -1.18 12.58
C LEU A 294 -8.24 -2.20 12.74
N MET A 295 -7.92 -3.49 12.77
CA MET A 295 -8.91 -4.53 13.03
C MET A 295 -9.50 -4.43 14.44
N GLY A 296 -8.66 -4.16 15.44
CA GLY A 296 -9.09 -3.89 16.81
C GLY A 296 -9.95 -2.63 16.96
N LEU A 297 -9.85 -1.68 16.02
CA LEU A 297 -10.77 -0.55 15.93
C LEU A 297 -12.14 -0.99 15.37
N LYS A 298 -12.14 -1.78 14.28
CA LYS A 298 -13.36 -2.19 13.58
C LYS A 298 -14.25 -3.13 14.40
N GLN A 299 -13.65 -4.02 15.17
CA GLN A 299 -14.38 -4.98 16.01
C GLN A 299 -13.83 -5.00 17.43
N THR A 300 -14.62 -4.53 18.39
CA THR A 300 -14.24 -4.49 19.81
C THR A 300 -13.93 -5.88 20.36
N GLU A 301 -14.64 -6.92 19.90
CA GLU A 301 -14.39 -8.32 20.29
C GLU A 301 -13.02 -8.82 19.83
N MET A 302 -12.55 -8.39 18.67
CA MET A 302 -11.21 -8.75 18.15
C MET A 302 -10.10 -8.01 18.89
N ARG A 303 -10.38 -6.80 19.40
CA ARG A 303 -9.40 -5.95 20.09
C ARG A 303 -8.74 -6.66 21.25
N SER A 304 -9.51 -7.36 22.08
CA SER A 304 -8.98 -8.07 23.24
C SER A 304 -8.01 -9.17 22.81
N GLY A 305 -8.39 -9.99 21.84
CA GLY A 305 -7.52 -11.04 21.29
C GLY A 305 -6.21 -10.49 20.73
N VAL A 306 -6.27 -9.42 19.93
CA VAL A 306 -5.06 -8.77 19.38
C VAL A 306 -4.16 -8.24 20.51
N VAL A 307 -4.72 -7.49 21.46
CA VAL A 307 -3.95 -6.92 22.57
C VAL A 307 -3.32 -8.03 23.41
N GLN A 308 -4.05 -9.12 23.67
CA GLN A 308 -3.57 -10.25 24.44
C GLN A 308 -2.38 -10.95 23.75
N VAL A 309 -2.50 -11.29 22.45
CA VAL A 309 -1.43 -11.98 21.72
C VAL A 309 -0.17 -11.12 21.64
N LEU A 310 -0.31 -9.83 21.31
CA LEU A 310 0.82 -8.91 21.24
C LEU A 310 1.48 -8.70 22.61
N THR A 311 0.69 -8.65 23.69
CA THR A 311 1.20 -8.54 25.06
C THR A 311 1.95 -9.80 25.48
N GLN A 312 1.40 -10.99 25.22
CA GLN A 312 2.06 -12.26 25.50
C GLN A 312 3.40 -12.37 24.77
N SER A 313 3.43 -11.98 23.51
CA SER A 313 4.65 -12.00 22.69
C SER A 313 5.71 -11.02 23.20
N LEU A 314 5.31 -9.86 23.70
CA LEU A 314 6.22 -8.91 24.36
C LEU A 314 6.81 -9.53 25.64
N VAL A 315 5.98 -10.20 26.46
CA VAL A 315 6.43 -10.91 27.66
C VAL A 315 7.42 -12.03 27.31
N GLU A 316 7.17 -12.79 26.25
CA GLU A 316 8.06 -13.85 25.79
C GLU A 316 9.41 -13.32 25.35
N ILE A 317 9.44 -12.21 24.59
CA ILE A 317 10.69 -11.56 24.18
C ILE A 317 11.51 -11.15 25.41
N LEU A 318 10.88 -10.55 26.43
CA LEU A 318 11.56 -10.07 27.63
C LEU A 318 12.02 -11.18 28.59
N LYS A 319 11.48 -12.39 28.45
CA LYS A 319 11.92 -13.57 29.22
C LYS A 319 13.17 -14.24 28.63
N LYS A 320 13.58 -13.88 27.41
CA LYS A 320 14.79 -14.44 26.79
C LYS A 320 16.03 -13.99 27.53
N GLU A 321 17.00 -14.90 27.69
CA GLU A 321 18.29 -14.57 28.30
C GLU A 321 19.06 -13.54 27.47
N GLU A 322 18.91 -13.59 26.14
CA GLU A 322 19.54 -12.69 25.19
C GLU A 322 18.51 -12.17 24.18
N VAL A 323 18.48 -10.84 23.97
CA VAL A 323 17.53 -10.16 23.07
C VAL A 323 18.21 -9.87 21.74
N LEU A 324 17.81 -10.57 20.69
CA LEU A 324 18.39 -10.42 19.35
C LEU A 324 17.86 -9.17 18.64
N SER A 325 18.54 -8.73 17.57
CA SER A 325 18.10 -7.56 16.79
C SER A 325 16.66 -7.67 16.26
N LYS A 326 16.24 -8.87 15.84
CA LYS A 326 14.87 -9.13 15.38
C LYS A 326 13.85 -9.00 16.53
N ASP A 327 14.26 -9.31 17.76
CA ASP A 327 13.39 -9.18 18.93
C ASP A 327 13.16 -7.72 19.29
N TRP A 328 14.19 -6.88 19.18
CA TRP A 328 14.05 -5.41 19.30
C TRP A 328 13.06 -4.84 18.27
N GLN A 329 13.13 -5.29 17.02
CA GLN A 329 12.20 -4.89 15.96
C GLN A 329 10.76 -5.36 16.20
N LYS A 330 10.57 -6.55 16.77
CA LYS A 330 9.23 -7.02 17.18
C LYS A 330 8.68 -6.18 18.32
N LEU A 331 9.51 -5.89 19.33
CA LEU A 331 9.09 -5.15 20.52
C LEU A 331 8.65 -3.73 20.17
N ILE A 332 9.45 -3.00 19.39
CA ILE A 332 9.08 -1.66 18.93
C ILE A 332 7.83 -1.68 18.07
N ALA A 333 7.65 -2.67 17.19
CA ALA A 333 6.44 -2.80 16.37
C ALA A 333 5.19 -3.04 17.20
N ILE A 334 5.26 -3.91 18.22
CA ILE A 334 4.17 -4.14 19.19
C ILE A 334 3.77 -2.83 19.88
N LEU A 335 4.75 -2.10 20.43
CA LEU A 335 4.49 -0.82 21.11
C LEU A 335 3.94 0.25 20.16
N ARG A 336 4.45 0.34 18.93
CA ARG A 336 3.89 1.20 17.89
C ARG A 336 2.45 0.81 17.56
N GLY A 337 2.15 -0.48 17.49
CA GLY A 337 0.80 -1.01 17.30
C GLY A 337 -0.16 -0.61 18.42
N PHE A 338 0.25 -0.74 19.68
CA PHE A 338 -0.53 -0.27 20.82
C PHE A 338 -0.80 1.22 20.78
N LYS A 339 0.22 2.03 20.51
CA LYS A 339 0.07 3.48 20.34
C LYS A 339 -0.87 3.84 19.19
N GLN A 340 -0.78 3.13 18.07
CA GLN A 340 -1.66 3.32 16.93
C GLN A 340 -3.11 2.96 17.27
N LEU A 341 -3.34 1.83 17.94
CA LEU A 341 -4.66 1.42 18.39
C LEU A 341 -5.30 2.45 19.33
N GLU A 342 -4.56 2.96 20.33
CA GLU A 342 -5.04 4.05 21.21
C GLU A 342 -5.45 5.28 20.42
N LYS A 343 -4.59 5.73 19.49
CA LYS A 343 -4.87 6.90 18.64
C LYS A 343 -6.12 6.70 17.78
N LEU A 344 -6.28 5.52 17.19
CA LEU A 344 -7.42 5.19 16.36
C LEU A 344 -8.72 5.20 17.15
N ILE A 345 -8.74 4.58 18.34
CA ILE A 345 -9.91 4.56 19.21
C ILE A 345 -10.24 5.97 19.70
N LEU A 346 -9.22 6.73 20.13
CA LEU A 346 -9.39 8.11 20.56
C LEU A 346 -9.99 8.97 19.45
N SER A 347 -9.43 8.89 18.24
CA SER A 347 -9.91 9.62 17.08
C SER A 347 -11.35 9.25 16.76
N GLN A 348 -11.71 7.96 16.75
CA GLN A 348 -13.08 7.52 16.51
C GLN A 348 -14.05 8.06 17.58
N SER A 349 -13.64 8.07 18.85
CA SER A 349 -14.45 8.62 19.94
C SER A 349 -14.66 10.13 19.79
N GLN A 350 -13.61 10.87 19.43
CA GLN A 350 -13.68 12.32 19.21
C GLN A 350 -14.57 12.66 18.00
N HIS A 351 -14.45 11.92 16.90
CA HIS A 351 -15.31 12.09 15.72
C HIS A 351 -16.78 11.85 16.06
N LYS A 352 -17.10 10.79 16.82
CA LYS A 352 -18.49 10.52 17.25
C LYS A 352 -19.10 11.66 18.06
N ILE A 353 -18.33 12.28 18.96
CA ILE A 353 -18.79 13.43 19.75
C ILE A 353 -19.00 14.64 18.82
N ALA A 354 -18.04 14.94 17.95
CA ALA A 354 -18.14 16.06 17.01
C ALA A 354 -19.34 15.91 16.05
N GLU A 355 -19.59 14.69 15.55
CA GLU A 355 -20.75 14.39 14.70
C GLU A 355 -22.08 14.50 15.46
N HIS A 356 -22.12 14.09 16.73
CA HIS A 356 -23.33 14.20 17.56
C HIS A 356 -23.72 15.65 17.83
N GLU A 357 -22.74 16.50 18.12
CA GLU A 357 -22.96 17.92 18.44
C GLU A 357 -23.18 18.78 17.18
N GLY A 358 -22.72 18.32 16.01
CA GLY A 358 -22.95 18.99 14.71
C GLY A 358 -22.19 20.32 14.51
N HIS A 359 -21.40 20.74 15.49
CA HIS A 359 -20.50 21.91 15.44
C HIS A 359 -19.32 21.72 16.40
N ILE A 360 -18.24 22.49 16.19
CA ILE A 360 -17.06 22.47 17.06
C ILE A 360 -16.94 23.85 17.71
N ASP A 361 -17.38 23.98 18.95
CA ASP A 361 -17.18 25.16 19.79
C ASP A 361 -16.31 24.85 21.02
N SER A 362 -16.08 25.85 21.88
CA SER A 362 -15.26 25.67 23.08
C SER A 362 -15.85 24.65 24.07
N SER A 363 -17.17 24.48 24.10
CA SER A 363 -17.84 23.52 24.97
C SER A 363 -17.65 22.10 24.47
N VAL A 364 -17.78 21.87 23.16
CA VAL A 364 -17.52 20.57 22.51
C VAL A 364 -16.05 20.19 22.65
N LEU A 365 -15.13 21.14 22.45
CA LEU A 365 -13.70 20.89 22.64
C LEU A 365 -13.36 20.46 24.07
N ALA A 366 -14.06 20.97 25.08
CA ALA A 366 -13.89 20.57 26.48
C ALA A 366 -14.43 19.15 26.78
N MET A 367 -15.37 18.66 25.96
CA MET A 367 -15.92 17.30 26.08
C MET A 367 -15.08 16.24 25.35
N LEU A 368 -14.18 16.63 24.44
CA LEU A 368 -13.38 15.68 23.68
C LEU A 368 -12.44 14.91 24.62
N PRO A 369 -12.47 13.57 24.60
CA PRO A 369 -11.53 12.78 25.38
C PRO A 369 -10.12 13.06 24.88
N LEU A 370 -9.19 13.24 25.81
CA LEU A 370 -7.77 13.45 25.51
C LEU A 370 -6.97 12.14 25.56
N GLN A 371 -7.50 11.16 26.29
CA GLN A 371 -6.91 9.85 26.52
C GLN A 371 -7.85 8.73 26.13
N CYS A 372 -7.27 7.60 25.73
CA CYS A 372 -7.97 6.35 25.52
C CYS A 372 -7.41 5.30 26.46
N GLU A 373 -8.27 4.74 27.30
CA GLU A 373 -7.94 3.54 28.06
C GLU A 373 -8.41 2.33 27.26
N ILE A 374 -7.46 1.53 26.77
CA ILE A 374 -7.76 0.20 26.27
C ILE A 374 -8.10 -0.65 27.49
N ILE A 375 -9.34 -1.15 27.56
CA ILE A 375 -9.86 -2.00 28.65
C ILE A 375 -8.79 -3.03 29.03
N LYS A 376 -8.57 -3.22 30.33
CA LYS A 376 -7.57 -4.13 30.89
C LYS A 376 -7.82 -5.58 30.42
N VAL A 377 -7.13 -6.00 29.36
CA VAL A 377 -7.34 -7.34 28.77
C VAL A 377 -6.50 -8.43 29.47
N ALA A 378 -5.40 -8.06 30.13
CA ALA A 378 -4.49 -9.01 30.75
C ALA A 378 -3.95 -8.52 32.10
N ASP A 379 -3.73 -9.45 33.04
CA ASP A 379 -3.04 -9.22 34.33
C ASP A 379 -1.52 -9.05 34.16
N THR A 380 -1.12 -8.33 33.11
CA THR A 380 0.28 -8.10 32.79
C THR A 380 0.84 -7.02 33.72
N ASN A 381 1.92 -7.36 34.43
CA ASN A 381 2.64 -6.40 35.26
C ASN A 381 3.54 -5.50 34.40
N TRP A 382 2.93 -4.50 33.74
CA TRP A 382 3.62 -3.53 32.90
C TRP A 382 4.76 -2.80 33.60
N ASN A 383 4.64 -2.57 34.91
CA ASN A 383 5.72 -1.99 35.69
C ASN A 383 6.95 -2.89 35.70
N ASN A 384 6.77 -4.19 35.94
CA ASN A 384 7.88 -5.14 35.95
C ASN A 384 8.53 -5.28 34.57
N LEU A 385 7.73 -5.39 33.51
CA LEU A 385 8.26 -5.46 32.14
C LEU A 385 9.03 -4.20 31.75
N SER A 386 8.54 -3.03 32.14
CA SER A 386 9.24 -1.76 31.88
C SER A 386 10.55 -1.65 32.66
N MET A 387 10.60 -2.18 33.89
CA MET A 387 11.85 -2.26 34.66
C MET A 387 12.87 -3.19 33.99
N GLN A 388 12.44 -4.35 33.50
CA GLN A 388 13.32 -5.25 32.74
C GLN A 388 13.89 -4.55 31.48
N LEU A 389 13.07 -3.75 30.79
CA LEU A 389 13.51 -2.94 29.65
C LEU A 389 14.51 -1.84 30.02
N VAL A 390 14.37 -1.25 31.21
CA VAL A 390 15.34 -0.29 31.77
C VAL A 390 16.67 -0.99 32.04
N GLU A 391 16.66 -2.18 32.64
CA GLU A 391 17.87 -2.95 32.95
C GLU A 391 18.66 -3.35 31.69
N LEU A 392 17.96 -3.52 30.56
CA LEU A 392 18.57 -3.81 29.26
C LEU A 392 19.35 -2.63 28.63
N GLU A 393 19.25 -1.41 29.17
CA GLU A 393 20.01 -0.24 28.68
C GLU A 393 21.52 -0.54 28.59
N SER A 394 22.06 -1.18 29.64
CA SER A 394 23.48 -1.54 29.75
C SER A 394 23.94 -2.60 28.75
N LYS A 395 23.00 -3.41 28.24
CA LYS A 395 23.24 -4.51 27.29
C LYS A 395 22.95 -4.09 25.84
N CYS A 396 22.44 -2.89 25.62
CA CYS A 396 22.06 -2.41 24.30
C CYS A 396 23.30 -1.97 23.50
N SER A 397 23.47 -2.56 22.32
CA SER A 397 24.52 -2.16 21.36
C SER A 397 24.32 -0.71 20.91
N ALA A 398 25.40 -0.03 20.51
CA ALA A 398 25.32 1.36 20.05
C ALA A 398 24.34 1.54 18.88
N ASP A 399 24.27 0.56 17.97
CA ASP A 399 23.41 0.57 16.79
C ASP A 399 21.92 0.45 17.15
N GLN A 400 21.59 -0.25 18.24
CA GLN A 400 20.20 -0.44 18.69
C GLN A 400 19.73 0.63 19.67
N ARG A 401 20.61 1.54 20.10
CA ARG A 401 20.29 2.57 21.09
C ARG A 401 19.11 3.45 20.67
N HIS A 402 18.98 3.75 19.37
CA HIS A 402 17.85 4.54 18.87
C HIS A 402 16.50 3.82 19.04
N ILE A 403 16.49 2.49 18.86
CA ILE A 403 15.33 1.61 19.06
C ILE A 403 14.98 1.54 20.55
N HIS A 404 15.98 1.35 21.41
CA HIS A 404 15.80 1.33 22.86
C HIS A 404 15.20 2.65 23.39
N LEU A 405 15.73 3.79 22.94
CA LEU A 405 15.19 5.10 23.31
C LEU A 405 13.75 5.27 22.81
N GLU A 406 13.43 4.79 21.61
CA GLU A 406 12.05 4.82 21.13
C GLU A 406 11.13 3.95 21.98
N ILE A 407 11.58 2.76 22.40
CA ILE A 407 10.84 1.88 23.30
C ILE A 407 10.54 2.58 24.63
N CYS A 408 11.55 3.19 25.28
CA CYS A 408 11.35 3.96 26.51
C CYS A 408 10.34 5.09 26.31
N SER A 409 10.42 5.77 25.15
CA SER A 409 9.49 6.82 24.75
C SER A 409 8.06 6.29 24.57
N LEU A 410 7.89 5.15 23.91
CA LEU A 410 6.59 4.55 23.65
C LEU A 410 5.92 4.07 24.94
N LEU A 411 6.66 3.47 25.88
CA LEU A 411 6.13 3.09 27.20
C LEU A 411 5.54 4.27 27.98
N MET A 412 6.12 5.46 27.81
CA MET A 412 5.63 6.70 28.43
C MET A 412 4.49 7.36 27.65
N GLN A 413 4.31 7.02 26.37
CA GLN A 413 3.30 7.59 25.48
C GLN A 413 2.01 6.79 25.40
N ILE A 414 2.10 5.47 25.56
CA ILE A 414 0.95 4.58 25.53
C ILE A 414 0.23 4.71 26.88
N THR A 415 -0.97 5.27 26.84
CA THR A 415 -1.73 5.69 28.02
C THR A 415 -2.04 4.51 28.94
N PHE A 416 -2.55 3.40 28.38
CA PHE A 416 -2.91 2.24 29.19
C PHE A 416 -1.68 1.61 29.84
N ILE A 417 -0.51 1.57 29.17
CA ILE A 417 0.73 1.04 29.76
C ILE A 417 1.17 1.97 30.89
N ARG A 418 1.25 3.28 30.62
CA ARG A 418 1.69 4.29 31.59
C ARG A 418 0.86 4.26 32.86
N HIS A 419 -0.45 4.06 32.76
CA HIS A 419 -1.36 3.94 33.91
C HIS A 419 -0.90 2.86 34.91
N PHE A 420 -0.30 1.76 34.43
CA PHE A 420 0.20 0.68 35.27
C PHE A 420 1.67 0.84 35.72
N LEU A 421 2.35 1.92 35.31
CA LEU A 421 3.73 2.18 35.72
C LEU A 421 3.78 2.91 37.07
N LYS A 422 4.59 2.41 38.00
CA LYS A 422 4.91 3.12 39.24
C LYS A 422 5.69 4.39 38.91
N THR A 423 5.52 5.40 39.76
CA THR A 423 6.20 6.70 39.65
C THR A 423 7.72 6.58 39.51
N GLN A 424 8.35 5.67 40.24
CA GLN A 424 9.80 5.42 40.16
C GLN A 424 10.24 4.94 38.77
N THR A 425 9.49 4.00 38.17
CA THR A 425 9.75 3.48 36.83
C THR A 425 9.59 4.56 35.78
N GLN A 426 8.56 5.40 35.90
CA GLN A 426 8.35 6.55 35.01
C GLN A 426 9.50 7.56 35.11
N HIS A 427 9.98 7.84 36.32
CA HIS A 427 11.16 8.70 36.53
C HIS A 427 12.42 8.13 35.89
N GLN A 428 12.66 6.81 35.98
CA GLN A 428 13.82 6.17 35.36
C GLN A 428 13.76 6.21 33.83
N LEU A 429 12.60 5.85 33.24
CA LEU A 429 12.39 5.95 31.79
C LEU A 429 12.62 7.38 31.29
N LEU A 430 12.09 8.37 32.01
CA LEU A 430 12.29 9.77 31.68
C LEU A 430 13.75 10.21 31.82
N ALA A 431 14.46 9.77 32.87
CA ALA A 431 15.87 10.08 33.06
C ALA A 431 16.74 9.56 31.92
N ILE A 432 16.47 8.34 31.41
CA ILE A 432 17.15 7.78 30.23
C ILE A 432 16.94 8.69 29.02
N LEU A 433 15.69 9.06 28.72
CA LEU A 433 15.37 9.93 27.58
C LEU A 433 16.01 11.32 27.70
N GLN A 434 15.99 11.90 28.89
CA GLN A 434 16.59 13.21 29.18
C GLN A 434 18.11 13.19 29.04
N ARG A 435 18.78 12.12 29.48
CA ARG A 435 20.24 11.93 29.35
C ARG A 435 20.68 11.94 27.89
N HIS A 436 19.87 11.38 26.99
CA HIS A 436 20.18 11.27 25.57
C HIS A 436 19.68 12.43 24.71
N LEU A 437 18.93 13.38 25.29
CA LEU A 437 18.47 14.63 24.67
C LEU A 437 17.79 14.46 23.28
N LYS A 438 17.11 13.34 23.05
CA LYS A 438 16.36 13.11 21.80
C LYS A 438 15.00 13.82 21.87
N LEU A 439 14.97 15.03 21.33
CA LEU A 439 13.82 15.94 21.40
C LEU A 439 12.52 15.32 20.83
N SER A 440 12.61 14.59 19.73
CA SER A 440 11.45 13.93 19.11
C SER A 440 10.72 12.97 20.07
N TYR A 441 11.45 12.27 20.92
CA TYR A 441 10.91 11.34 21.91
C TYR A 441 10.31 12.07 23.12
N LEU A 442 11.04 13.08 23.63
CA LEU A 442 10.61 13.88 24.77
C LEU A 442 9.37 14.73 24.47
N CYS A 443 9.27 15.32 23.27
CA CYS A 443 8.13 16.14 22.89
C CYS A 443 6.84 15.34 22.69
N ALA A 444 6.97 14.06 22.35
CA ALA A 444 5.83 13.20 22.12
C ALA A 444 5.20 12.64 23.41
N ILE A 445 5.85 12.77 24.58
CA ILE A 445 5.31 12.35 25.88
C ILE A 445 4.29 13.38 26.38
N ARG A 446 3.04 12.94 26.54
CA ARG A 446 1.94 13.76 27.05
C ARG A 446 1.54 13.34 28.45
N LEU A 447 1.80 14.17 29.46
CA LEU A 447 1.39 13.93 30.85
C LEU A 447 0.26 14.91 31.18
N GLU A 448 -0.98 14.52 30.91
CA GLU A 448 -2.11 15.44 31.08
C GLU A 448 -2.49 15.63 32.55
N THR A 449 -2.24 14.62 33.39
CA THR A 449 -2.44 14.70 34.83
C THR A 449 -1.14 15.17 35.51
N PRO A 450 -1.18 16.27 36.29
CA PRO A 450 -0.03 16.72 37.06
C PRO A 450 0.47 15.60 38.00
N SER A 451 1.77 15.35 37.97
CA SER A 451 2.45 14.31 38.74
C SER A 451 3.91 14.72 38.99
N SER A 452 4.63 14.00 39.84
CA SER A 452 6.06 14.27 40.05
C SER A 452 6.87 14.17 38.74
N VAL A 453 6.47 13.29 37.83
CA VAL A 453 7.07 13.12 36.49
C VAL A 453 6.78 14.34 35.61
N HIS A 454 5.57 14.90 35.71
CA HIS A 454 5.20 16.16 35.05
C HIS A 454 6.07 17.32 35.55
N THR A 455 6.27 17.44 36.86
CA THR A 455 7.16 18.47 37.45
C THR A 455 8.62 18.29 37.01
N GLN A 456 9.11 17.05 36.87
CA GLN A 456 10.44 16.80 36.31
C GLN A 456 10.53 17.25 34.85
N MET A 457 9.51 16.99 34.03
CA MET A 457 9.44 17.47 32.65
C MET A 457 9.42 18.99 32.56
N GLN A 458 8.62 19.67 33.38
CA GLN A 458 8.61 21.14 33.46
C GLN A 458 9.99 21.70 33.84
N SER A 459 10.64 21.10 34.83
CA SER A 459 11.98 21.51 35.27
C SER A 459 13.02 21.30 34.18
N PHE A 460 12.96 20.16 33.48
CA PHE A 460 13.82 19.85 32.36
C PHE A 460 13.67 20.87 31.22
N TYR A 461 12.44 21.12 30.76
CA TYR A 461 12.21 22.12 29.71
C TYR A 461 12.60 23.52 30.18
N ALA A 462 12.36 23.89 31.44
CA ALA A 462 12.78 25.19 31.95
C ALA A 462 14.30 25.41 31.90
N GLN A 463 15.09 24.36 32.08
CA GLN A 463 16.55 24.43 32.07
C GLN A 463 17.16 24.22 30.68
N GLN A 464 16.60 23.31 29.89
CA GLN A 464 17.23 22.81 28.66
C GLN A 464 16.57 23.31 27.37
N TYR A 465 15.39 23.96 27.39
CA TYR A 465 14.67 24.31 26.15
C TYR A 465 15.58 24.97 25.12
N MET A 466 16.30 26.06 25.44
CA MET A 466 17.21 26.75 24.51
C MET A 466 18.31 25.86 23.92
N ARG A 467 18.81 24.85 24.66
CA ARG A 467 19.81 23.90 24.16
C ARG A 467 19.22 22.89 23.19
N LEU A 468 17.91 22.66 23.25
CA LEU A 468 17.18 21.76 22.36
C LEU A 468 16.80 22.43 21.02
N PHE A 469 17.20 23.69 20.78
CA PHE A 469 16.85 24.50 19.59
C PHE A 469 18.05 24.90 18.71
N GLN A 470 19.17 24.17 18.81
CA GLN A 470 20.43 24.60 18.21
C GLN A 470 20.50 24.41 16.69
N SER A 471 19.73 23.48 16.12
CA SER A 471 19.71 23.20 14.68
C SER A 471 18.32 23.43 14.08
N GLU A 472 18.26 23.71 12.77
CA GLU A 472 16.98 23.88 12.06
C GLU A 472 16.06 22.65 12.19
N GLU A 473 16.61 21.45 12.11
CA GLU A 473 15.87 20.19 12.29
C GLU A 473 15.23 20.10 13.69
N THR A 474 15.98 20.46 14.74
CA THR A 474 15.44 20.47 16.12
C THR A 474 14.41 21.57 16.34
N GLN A 475 14.56 22.72 15.68
CA GLN A 475 13.56 23.79 15.70
C GLN A 475 12.25 23.35 15.05
N GLU A 476 12.32 22.64 13.93
CA GLU A 476 11.14 22.10 13.25
C GLU A 476 10.41 21.05 14.11
N ILE A 477 11.15 20.13 14.72
CA ILE A 477 10.60 19.14 15.65
C ILE A 477 9.93 19.82 16.86
N PHE A 478 10.56 20.85 17.44
CA PHE A 478 9.93 21.56 18.54
C PHE A 478 8.67 22.29 18.09
N CYS A 479 8.73 23.07 17.00
CA CYS A 479 7.61 23.88 16.53
C CYS A 479 6.40 23.00 16.17
N SER A 480 6.62 21.85 15.53
CA SER A 480 5.55 20.89 15.22
C SER A 480 4.85 20.32 16.47
N ASN A 481 5.54 20.24 17.62
CA ASN A 481 4.99 19.75 18.89
C ASN A 481 4.59 20.86 19.87
N LEU A 482 4.89 22.12 19.53
CA LEU A 482 4.77 23.26 20.45
C LEU A 482 3.35 23.45 21.04
N PRO A 483 2.25 23.38 20.28
CA PRO A 483 0.91 23.51 20.85
C PRO A 483 0.66 22.52 21.99
N GLN A 484 1.17 21.29 21.85
CA GLN A 484 0.99 20.24 22.85
C GLN A 484 1.87 20.46 24.09
N LEU A 485 3.12 20.91 23.88
CA LEU A 485 4.03 21.27 24.98
C LEU A 485 3.48 22.44 25.81
N TYR A 486 2.84 23.40 25.14
CA TYR A 486 2.20 24.54 25.77
C TYR A 486 0.95 24.14 26.56
N ILE A 487 0.02 23.38 25.95
CA ILE A 487 -1.18 22.88 26.63
C ILE A 487 -0.83 22.00 27.83
N SER A 488 0.23 21.17 27.71
CA SER A 488 0.71 20.33 28.82
C SER A 488 1.39 21.14 29.93
N GLY A 489 1.58 22.45 29.75
CA GLY A 489 2.24 23.32 30.72
C GLY A 489 3.75 23.06 30.87
N PHE A 490 4.38 22.39 29.90
CA PHE A 490 5.83 22.14 29.90
C PHE A 490 6.61 23.38 29.46
N ILE A 491 6.04 24.16 28.54
CA ILE A 491 6.60 25.40 28.05
C ILE A 491 5.70 26.57 28.46
N LYS A 492 6.32 27.62 29.01
CA LYS A 492 5.63 28.83 29.48
C LYS A 492 5.78 30.00 28.50
N PRO A 493 4.88 31.00 28.52
CA PRO A 493 4.97 32.18 27.66
C PRO A 493 6.32 32.90 27.72
N GLU A 494 6.93 33.02 28.90
CA GLU A 494 8.21 33.71 29.06
C GLU A 494 9.36 32.99 28.34
N GLN A 495 9.28 31.66 28.23
CA GLN A 495 10.25 30.85 27.49
C GLN A 495 10.05 31.01 25.99
N LEU A 496 8.80 31.07 25.52
CA LEU A 496 8.48 31.35 24.13
C LEU A 496 8.96 32.73 23.68
N MET A 497 8.73 33.76 24.51
CA MET A 497 9.23 35.11 24.26
C MET A 497 10.76 35.16 24.14
N LYS A 498 11.47 34.38 24.97
CA LYS A 498 12.94 34.27 24.90
C LYS A 498 13.43 33.47 23.68
N ALA A 499 12.68 32.45 23.27
CA ALA A 499 13.04 31.61 22.12
C ALA A 499 12.74 32.30 20.77
N LEU A 500 11.70 33.14 20.70
CA LEU A 500 11.20 33.75 19.46
C LEU A 500 12.30 34.39 18.57
N PRO A 501 13.28 35.15 19.09
CA PRO A 501 14.35 35.73 18.27
C PRO A 501 15.30 34.70 17.64
N THR A 502 15.38 33.50 18.19
CA THR A 502 16.33 32.44 17.78
C THR A 502 15.75 31.43 16.79
N ILE A 503 14.43 31.43 16.60
CA ILE A 503 13.77 30.55 15.64
C ILE A 503 14.03 31.09 14.23
N ASN A 504 14.64 30.31 13.34
CA ASN A 504 14.96 30.79 11.98
C ASN A 504 13.79 30.57 11.01
N ASN A 505 12.99 29.53 11.23
CA ASN A 505 11.87 29.16 10.39
C ASN A 505 10.68 30.14 10.55
N ARG A 506 10.21 30.73 9.44
CA ARG A 506 9.03 31.63 9.40
C ARG A 506 7.77 30.97 9.93
N SER A 507 7.54 29.70 9.59
CA SER A 507 6.37 28.93 10.06
C SER A 507 6.41 28.76 11.59
N GLY A 508 7.58 28.38 12.11
CA GLY A 508 7.80 28.23 13.55
C GLY A 508 7.60 29.54 14.33
N ARG A 509 8.12 30.66 13.81
CA ARG A 509 7.86 32.00 14.40
C ARG A 509 6.38 32.33 14.43
N ALA A 510 5.66 32.10 13.33
CA ALA A 510 4.24 32.38 13.24
C ALA A 510 3.42 31.55 14.25
N GLN A 511 3.78 30.27 14.43
CA GLN A 511 3.16 29.40 15.44
C GLN A 511 3.39 29.91 16.87
N VAL A 512 4.61 30.31 17.21
CA VAL A 512 4.93 30.88 18.52
C VAL A 512 4.18 32.19 18.77
N ILE A 513 4.17 33.10 17.79
CA ILE A 513 3.43 34.37 17.90
C ILE A 513 1.94 34.10 18.10
N ARG A 514 1.36 33.16 17.33
CA ARG A 514 -0.05 32.80 17.47
C ARG A 514 -0.36 32.28 18.87
N LEU A 515 0.48 31.42 19.44
CA LEU A 515 0.31 30.90 20.80
C LEU A 515 0.50 31.96 21.89
N LEU A 516 1.32 32.98 21.65
CA LEU A 516 1.50 34.10 22.59
C LEU A 516 0.36 35.12 22.55
N LEU A 517 -0.37 35.17 21.43
CA LEU A 517 -1.55 36.03 21.25
C LEU A 517 -2.84 35.39 21.77
N CYS A 518 -2.90 34.06 21.83
CA CYS A 518 -3.96 33.28 22.45
C CYS A 518 -3.71 33.14 23.96
#